data_AF-A0A947D6Z1-F1
#
_entry.id   AF-A0A947D6Z1-F1
#
_cell.length_a   1.000
_cell.length_b   1.000
_cell.length_c   1.000
_cell.angle_alpha   90.00
_cell.angle_beta   90.00
_cell.angle_gamma   90.00
#
_symmetry.space_group_name_H-M   'P 1'
#
loop_
_entity.id
_entity.type
_entity.pdbx_description
1 polymer ?
#
loop_
_entity_poly.entity_id
_entity_poly.type
_entity_poly.pdbx_seq_one_letter_code
_entity_poly.pdbx_strand_id
1 'polypeptide(L)'
;MDPARRAARDRAVAIYEAVVRAVQAGADDYALGGDASAGACALGQLRAWARGGVLVGALATQQGEYERAWYLTGLALGYLKLRPLDGHGRPVEDWLRAMADGVVAVLDQDRIPANNLLYWSGLALAASGLATGSQAHLARGQDILTAGLAAVAADGSLKAELDRGAKALDYHAFATAPLVLLAVIAEARGKPFDRAALERLGRFVLAGIADPAVLSRRTGRTQSRPEDWNLAWLPAYASLIPTRALPSHATRSHFLGGDIGATLAAIRSGTR
;
A
#
# COMPACT_ATOMS: atom_id res chain seq x y z
N MET A 1 15.70 -10.73 12.60
CA MET A 1 16.46 -10.09 11.48
C MET A 1 17.82 -9.73 12.04
N ASP A 2 18.89 -10.03 11.30
CA ASP A 2 20.26 -9.59 11.62
C ASP A 2 20.31 -8.05 11.68
N PRO A 3 20.69 -7.45 12.82
CA PRO A 3 20.76 -5.99 12.99
C PRO A 3 21.67 -5.30 11.96
N ALA A 4 22.78 -5.93 11.55
CA ALA A 4 23.71 -5.34 10.60
C ALA A 4 23.10 -5.26 9.20
N ARG A 5 22.40 -6.32 8.77
CA ARG A 5 21.65 -6.34 7.49
C ARG A 5 20.51 -5.32 7.50
N ARG A 6 19.81 -5.17 8.64
CA ARG A 6 18.77 -4.14 8.82
C ARG A 6 19.33 -2.74 8.57
N ALA A 7 20.41 -2.40 9.27
CA ALA A 7 21.04 -1.09 9.19
C ALA A 7 21.64 -0.80 7.80
N ALA A 8 22.20 -1.81 7.14
CA ALA A 8 22.70 -1.67 5.78
C ALA A 8 21.55 -1.35 4.80
N ARG A 9 20.42 -2.06 4.92
CA ARG A 9 19.21 -1.74 4.15
C ARG A 9 18.72 -0.33 4.46
N ASP A 10 18.58 0.05 5.73
CA ASP A 10 18.12 1.39 6.13
C ASP A 10 18.93 2.51 5.46
N ARG A 11 20.26 2.38 5.46
CA ARG A 11 21.13 3.35 4.78
C ARG A 11 20.92 3.36 3.27
N ALA A 12 20.76 2.20 2.64
CA ALA A 12 20.55 2.09 1.20
C ALA A 12 19.22 2.71 0.75
N VAL A 13 18.18 2.62 1.59
CA VAL A 13 16.83 3.09 1.24
C VAL A 13 16.50 4.49 1.72
N ALA A 14 17.31 5.08 2.62
CA ALA A 14 17.02 6.36 3.28
C ALA A 14 16.68 7.49 2.31
N ILE A 15 17.42 7.64 1.20
CA ILE A 15 17.15 8.67 0.20
C ILE A 15 15.80 8.45 -0.50
N TYR A 16 15.44 7.19 -0.72
CA TYR A 16 14.19 6.86 -1.39
C TYR A 16 13.00 7.18 -0.49
N GLU A 17 13.07 6.76 0.77
CA GLU A 17 12.05 7.09 1.77
C GLU A 17 11.90 8.59 1.99
N ALA A 18 13.01 9.33 2.05
CA ALA A 18 12.99 10.77 2.25
C ALA A 18 12.22 11.49 1.13
N VAL A 19 12.47 11.13 -0.12
CA VAL A 19 11.76 11.76 -1.26
C VAL A 19 10.31 11.30 -1.32
N VAL A 20 10.00 10.01 -1.12
CA VAL A 20 8.61 9.53 -1.09
C VAL A 20 7.79 10.30 -0.06
N ARG A 21 8.35 10.49 1.14
CA ARG A 21 7.70 11.28 2.20
C ARG A 21 7.58 12.76 1.85
N ALA A 22 8.59 13.36 1.24
CA ALA A 22 8.57 14.77 0.83
C ALA A 22 7.52 15.03 -0.27
N VAL A 23 7.44 14.15 -1.27
CA VAL A 23 6.40 14.20 -2.30
C VAL A 23 5.01 14.08 -1.68
N GLN A 24 4.82 13.12 -0.77
CA GLN A 24 3.53 12.93 -0.10
C GLN A 24 3.15 14.11 0.79
N ALA A 25 4.11 14.71 1.49
CA ALA A 25 3.85 15.90 2.30
C ALA A 25 3.33 17.05 1.42
N GLY A 26 4.04 17.40 0.33
CA GLY A 26 3.58 18.46 -0.57
C GLY A 26 2.27 18.13 -1.30
N ALA A 27 2.03 16.85 -1.60
CA ALA A 27 0.76 16.39 -2.16
C ALA A 27 -0.41 16.51 -1.17
N ASP A 28 -0.16 16.22 0.11
CA ASP A 28 -1.15 16.38 1.18
C ASP A 28 -1.44 17.85 1.48
N ASP A 29 -0.41 18.70 1.55
CA ASP A 29 -0.55 20.15 1.76
C ASP A 29 -1.39 20.79 0.65
N TYR A 30 -1.17 20.35 -0.59
CA TYR A 30 -2.01 20.74 -1.72
C TYR A 30 -3.45 20.21 -1.58
N ALA A 31 -3.63 18.91 -1.36
CA ALA A 31 -4.95 18.28 -1.37
C ALA A 31 -5.86 18.72 -0.21
N LEU A 32 -5.28 19.03 0.95
CA LEU A 32 -6.02 19.43 2.15
C LEU A 32 -6.14 20.95 2.29
N GLY A 33 -5.07 21.68 1.99
CA GLY A 33 -4.97 23.13 2.24
C GLY A 33 -5.03 24.01 0.99
N GLY A 34 -4.95 23.41 -0.21
CA GLY A 34 -4.88 24.17 -1.46
C GLY A 34 -3.53 24.83 -1.72
N ASP A 35 -2.45 24.41 -1.03
CA ASP A 35 -1.11 24.96 -1.24
C ASP A 35 -0.53 24.51 -2.59
N ALA A 36 -0.77 25.31 -3.62
CA ALA A 36 -0.29 25.06 -4.97
C ALA A 36 1.24 25.09 -5.07
N SER A 37 1.93 25.83 -4.20
CA SER A 37 3.40 25.90 -4.19
C SER A 37 4.01 24.60 -3.68
N ALA A 38 3.49 24.07 -2.57
CA ALA A 38 3.88 22.76 -2.04
C ALA A 38 3.59 21.64 -3.05
N GLY A 39 2.43 21.67 -3.70
CA GLY A 39 2.06 20.73 -4.76
C GLY A 39 2.99 20.80 -5.98
N ALA A 40 3.33 22.00 -6.44
CA ALA A 40 4.28 22.19 -7.54
C ALA A 40 5.70 21.69 -7.20
N CYS A 41 6.14 21.87 -5.96
CA CYS A 41 7.41 21.33 -5.46
C CYS A 41 7.43 19.80 -5.48
N ALA A 42 6.38 19.16 -4.96
CA ALA A 42 6.23 17.70 -4.98
C ALA A 42 6.22 17.15 -6.42
N LEU A 43 5.52 17.83 -7.34
CA LEU A 43 5.50 17.48 -8.76
C LEU A 43 6.87 17.65 -9.43
N GLY A 44 7.62 18.70 -9.06
CA GLY A 44 9.00 18.91 -9.51
C GLY A 44 9.91 17.74 -9.13
N GLN A 45 9.76 17.20 -7.91
CA GLN A 45 10.50 16.02 -7.45
C GLN A 45 10.11 14.76 -8.24
N LEU A 46 8.81 14.51 -8.46
CA LEU A 46 8.33 13.40 -9.30
C LEU A 46 8.93 13.48 -10.71
N ARG A 47 8.90 14.66 -11.34
CA ARG A 47 9.48 14.87 -12.68
C ARG A 47 11.00 14.65 -12.70
N ALA A 48 11.71 15.03 -11.64
CA ALA A 48 13.14 14.81 -11.53
C ALA A 48 13.48 13.30 -11.46
N TRP A 49 12.74 12.54 -10.64
CA TRP A 49 12.90 11.09 -10.54
C TRP A 49 12.49 10.36 -11.80
N ALA A 50 11.43 10.81 -12.46
CA ALA A 50 11.00 10.29 -13.75
C ALA A 50 12.09 10.43 -14.82
N ARG A 51 12.72 11.61 -14.93
CA ARG A 51 13.86 11.82 -15.85
C ARG A 51 15.06 10.93 -15.52
N GLY A 52 15.27 10.63 -14.24
CA GLY A 52 16.35 9.75 -13.79
C GLY A 52 16.07 8.26 -13.95
N GLY A 53 14.85 7.86 -14.35
CA GLY A 53 14.46 6.45 -14.41
C GLY A 53 14.58 5.73 -13.07
N VAL A 54 14.35 6.44 -11.95
CA VAL A 54 14.58 5.92 -10.61
C VAL A 54 13.74 4.66 -10.39
N LEU A 55 14.38 3.56 -9.97
CA LEU A 55 13.75 2.24 -9.72
C LEU A 55 13.08 1.59 -10.95
N VAL A 56 13.44 2.02 -12.17
CA VAL A 56 13.03 1.36 -13.42
C VAL A 56 14.06 0.28 -13.80
N GLY A 57 13.57 -0.82 -14.36
CA GLY A 57 14.40 -1.93 -14.82
C GLY A 57 14.67 -2.98 -13.74
N ALA A 58 15.69 -3.81 -13.98
CA ALA A 58 16.07 -4.89 -13.08
C ALA A 58 16.78 -4.34 -11.83
N LEU A 59 16.33 -4.76 -10.64
CA LEU A 59 16.98 -4.39 -9.39
C LEU A 59 17.91 -5.50 -8.90
N ALA A 60 18.98 -5.10 -8.22
CA ALA A 60 20.04 -6.02 -7.80
C ALA A 60 19.59 -7.07 -6.78
N THR A 61 18.50 -6.83 -6.05
CA THR A 61 18.04 -7.71 -4.96
C THR A 61 16.54 -7.85 -4.95
N GLN A 62 16.06 -9.00 -4.47
CA GLN A 62 14.64 -9.25 -4.23
C GLN A 62 14.04 -8.29 -3.20
N GLN A 63 14.82 -7.85 -2.20
CA GLN A 63 14.37 -6.80 -1.29
C GLN A 63 14.10 -5.49 -2.03
N GLY A 64 14.96 -5.10 -2.98
CA GLY A 64 14.75 -3.91 -3.82
C GLY A 64 13.45 -3.99 -4.62
N GLU A 65 13.04 -5.19 -5.06
CA GLU A 65 11.75 -5.38 -5.74
C GLU A 65 10.55 -5.11 -4.82
N TYR A 66 10.65 -5.47 -3.53
CA TYR A 66 9.63 -5.12 -2.54
C TYR A 66 9.59 -3.62 -2.27
N GLU A 67 10.76 -2.98 -2.13
CA GLU A 67 10.87 -1.52 -1.97
C GLU A 67 10.26 -0.78 -3.18
N ARG A 68 10.51 -1.26 -4.41
CA ARG A 68 9.89 -0.69 -5.62
C ARG A 68 8.37 -0.72 -5.55
N ALA A 69 7.76 -1.83 -5.13
CA ALA A 69 6.30 -1.91 -5.01
C ALA A 69 5.76 -0.91 -3.96
N TRP A 70 6.42 -0.80 -2.80
CA TRP A 70 6.03 0.13 -1.75
C TRP A 70 6.17 1.60 -2.17
N TYR A 71 7.30 1.97 -2.77
CA TYR A 71 7.52 3.34 -3.24
C TYR A 71 6.62 3.68 -4.42
N LEU A 72 6.42 2.76 -5.37
CA LEU A 72 5.45 2.93 -6.45
C LEU A 72 4.05 3.23 -5.89
N THR A 73 3.60 2.47 -4.90
CA THR A 73 2.30 2.70 -4.26
C THR A 73 2.23 4.11 -3.68
N GLY A 74 3.20 4.48 -2.84
CA GLY A 74 3.22 5.78 -2.18
C GLY A 74 3.27 6.96 -3.15
N LEU A 75 4.06 6.84 -4.22
CA LEU A 75 4.24 7.87 -5.24
C LEU A 75 3.03 7.98 -6.17
N ALA A 76 2.45 6.86 -6.62
CA ALA A 76 1.27 6.87 -7.48
C ALA A 76 0.05 7.46 -6.76
N LEU A 77 -0.17 7.12 -5.49
CA LEU A 77 -1.23 7.72 -4.69
C LEU A 77 -0.97 9.21 -4.40
N GLY A 78 0.28 9.60 -4.17
CA GLY A 78 0.66 11.01 -4.07
C GLY A 78 0.41 11.77 -5.39
N TYR A 79 0.74 11.18 -6.53
CA TYR A 79 0.51 11.77 -7.84
C TYR A 79 -0.97 11.99 -8.12
N LEU A 80 -1.85 11.06 -7.74
CA LEU A 80 -3.31 11.23 -7.88
C LEU A 80 -3.82 12.51 -7.21
N LYS A 81 -3.25 12.89 -6.06
CA LYS A 81 -3.58 14.15 -5.36
C LYS A 81 -3.13 15.38 -6.14
N LEU A 82 -2.03 15.27 -6.89
CA LEU A 82 -1.41 16.36 -7.65
C LEU A 82 -1.96 16.50 -9.08
N ARG A 83 -2.72 15.53 -9.60
CA ARG A 83 -3.28 15.57 -10.96
C ARG A 83 -4.04 16.87 -11.28
N PRO A 84 -4.82 17.48 -10.37
CA PRO A 84 -5.48 18.75 -10.67
C PRO A 84 -4.52 19.93 -10.92
N LEU A 85 -3.27 19.89 -10.41
CA LEU A 85 -2.23 20.89 -10.70
C LEU A 85 -1.45 20.59 -11.98
N ASP A 86 -1.14 19.32 -12.22
CA ASP A 86 -0.28 18.89 -13.32
C ASP A 86 -1.02 18.75 -14.65
N GLY A 87 -2.34 18.52 -14.59
CA GLY A 87 -3.07 17.97 -15.73
C GLY A 87 -2.62 16.53 -16.01
N HIS A 88 -2.15 16.28 -17.25
CA HIS A 88 -1.57 15.00 -17.67
C HIS A 88 -0.04 15.11 -17.82
N GLY A 89 0.68 14.75 -16.76
CA GLY A 89 2.14 14.73 -16.74
C GLY A 89 2.71 13.46 -17.34
N ARG A 90 2.64 13.33 -18.67
CA ARG A 90 3.08 12.14 -19.42
C ARG A 90 4.42 11.54 -18.96
N PRO A 91 5.49 12.35 -18.72
CA PRO A 91 6.76 11.79 -18.23
C PRO A 91 6.67 11.11 -16.86
N VAL A 92 5.85 11.64 -15.94
CA VAL A 92 5.62 11.04 -14.62
C VAL A 92 4.78 9.77 -14.78
N GLU A 93 3.71 9.83 -15.57
CA GLU A 93 2.85 8.68 -15.83
C GLU A 93 3.62 7.52 -16.49
N ASP A 94 4.45 7.80 -17.50
CA ASP A 94 5.27 6.81 -18.20
C ASP A 94 6.31 6.17 -17.26
N TRP A 95 6.89 6.96 -16.35
CA TRP A 95 7.80 6.44 -15.33
C TRP A 95 7.11 5.55 -14.29
N LEU A 96 5.94 5.95 -13.78
CA LEU A 96 5.13 5.14 -12.86
C LEU A 96 4.69 3.83 -13.54
N ARG A 97 4.38 3.87 -14.84
CA ARG A 97 4.06 2.69 -15.65
C ARG A 97 5.27 1.77 -15.77
N ALA A 98 6.46 2.31 -16.05
CA ALA A 98 7.68 1.52 -16.16
C ALA A 98 8.09 0.86 -14.83
N MET A 99 7.89 1.52 -13.68
CA MET A 99 8.04 0.88 -12.37
C MET A 99 7.05 -0.28 -12.16
N ALA A 100 5.78 -0.08 -12.58
CA ALA A 100 4.74 -1.10 -12.48
C ALA A 100 5.03 -2.32 -13.38
N ASP A 101 5.55 -2.10 -14.58
CA ASP A 101 5.97 -3.18 -15.48
C ASP A 101 7.09 -4.03 -14.87
N GLY A 102 7.99 -3.39 -14.12
CA GLY A 102 8.94 -4.10 -13.28
C GLY A 102 8.26 -5.01 -12.26
N VAL A 103 7.21 -4.54 -11.57
CA VAL A 103 6.47 -5.33 -10.58
C VAL A 103 5.79 -6.53 -11.25
N VAL A 104 5.18 -6.33 -12.43
CA VAL A 104 4.62 -7.41 -13.25
C VAL A 104 5.68 -8.45 -13.60
N ALA A 105 6.86 -8.03 -14.05
CA ALA A 105 7.93 -8.95 -14.43
C ALA A 105 8.37 -9.87 -13.27
N VAL A 106 8.41 -9.36 -12.02
CA VAL A 106 8.79 -10.17 -10.85
C VAL A 106 7.65 -11.10 -10.42
N LEU A 107 6.38 -10.67 -10.58
CA LEU A 107 5.22 -11.53 -10.35
C LEU A 107 5.17 -12.68 -11.35
N ASP A 108 5.39 -12.41 -12.63
CA ASP A 108 5.31 -13.43 -13.70
C ASP A 108 6.49 -14.41 -13.68
N GLN A 109 7.55 -14.09 -12.92
CA GLN A 109 8.65 -15.00 -12.59
C GLN A 109 8.39 -15.82 -11.32
N ASP A 110 7.21 -15.72 -10.70
CA ASP A 110 6.85 -16.35 -9.42
C ASP A 110 7.84 -16.03 -8.28
N ARG A 111 8.48 -14.86 -8.32
CA ARG A 111 9.46 -14.42 -7.32
C ARG A 111 8.85 -13.70 -6.11
N ILE A 112 7.53 -13.50 -6.13
CA ILE A 112 6.79 -12.92 -5.01
C ILE A 112 6.01 -14.04 -4.29
N PRO A 113 6.25 -14.27 -2.99
CA PRO A 113 5.52 -15.29 -2.26
C PRO A 113 4.03 -14.91 -2.11
N ALA A 114 3.16 -15.93 -2.07
CA ALA A 114 1.72 -15.78 -1.85
C ALA A 114 1.39 -15.40 -0.39
N ASN A 115 1.78 -14.19 0.01
CA ASN A 115 1.53 -13.57 1.31
C ASN A 115 1.34 -12.04 1.15
N ASN A 116 1.45 -11.26 2.22
CA ASN A 116 1.35 -9.80 2.18
C ASN A 116 2.13 -9.11 1.05
N LEU A 117 3.29 -9.64 0.63
CA LEU A 117 4.08 -9.07 -0.46
C LEU A 117 3.37 -9.14 -1.82
N LEU A 118 2.59 -10.21 -2.06
CA LEU A 118 1.71 -10.30 -3.23
C LEU A 118 0.66 -9.20 -3.19
N TYR A 119 0.05 -8.96 -2.03
CA TYR A 119 -1.02 -7.96 -1.88
C TYR A 119 -0.47 -6.54 -2.08
N TRP A 120 0.71 -6.24 -1.52
CA TRP A 120 1.42 -4.97 -1.77
C TRP A 120 1.78 -4.78 -3.24
N SER A 121 2.19 -5.84 -3.93
CA SER A 121 2.43 -5.79 -5.38
C SER A 121 1.13 -5.47 -6.13
N GLY A 122 0.01 -6.09 -5.75
CA GLY A 122 -1.30 -5.78 -6.32
C GLY A 122 -1.72 -4.33 -6.11
N LEU A 123 -1.54 -3.79 -4.90
CA LEU A 123 -1.84 -2.39 -4.62
C LEU A 123 -0.95 -1.44 -5.45
N ALA A 124 0.33 -1.75 -5.60
CA ALA A 124 1.25 -0.95 -6.42
C ALA A 124 0.78 -0.87 -7.88
N LEU A 125 0.34 -1.99 -8.44
CA LEU A 125 -0.22 -2.06 -9.79
C LEU A 125 -1.55 -1.31 -9.90
N ALA A 126 -2.47 -1.49 -8.97
CA ALA A 126 -3.76 -0.80 -8.99
C ALA A 126 -3.62 0.73 -8.83
N ALA A 127 -2.76 1.18 -7.91
CA ALA A 127 -2.48 2.59 -7.69
C ALA A 127 -1.81 3.22 -8.92
N SER A 128 -0.79 2.57 -9.49
CA SER A 128 -0.16 3.03 -10.73
C SER A 128 -1.15 3.04 -11.90
N GLY A 129 -2.00 2.02 -12.02
CA GLY A 129 -3.00 1.96 -13.07
C GLY A 129 -4.07 3.05 -12.96
N LEU A 130 -4.47 3.45 -11.74
CA LEU A 130 -5.30 4.65 -11.53
C LEU A 130 -4.56 5.94 -11.94
N ALA A 131 -3.29 6.06 -11.54
CA ALA A 131 -2.47 7.23 -11.83
C ALA A 131 -2.20 7.42 -13.33
N THR A 132 -2.08 6.33 -14.08
CA THR A 132 -1.58 6.32 -15.48
C THR A 132 -2.62 5.90 -16.51
N GLY A 133 -3.85 5.57 -16.08
CA GLY A 133 -4.91 5.04 -16.94
C GLY A 133 -4.71 3.59 -17.43
N SER A 134 -3.70 2.86 -16.95
CA SER A 134 -3.37 1.50 -17.39
C SER A 134 -4.41 0.47 -16.95
N GLN A 135 -5.29 0.04 -17.86
CA GLN A 135 -6.29 -0.98 -17.56
C GLN A 135 -5.67 -2.36 -17.25
N ALA A 136 -4.51 -2.68 -17.83
CA ALA A 136 -3.81 -3.93 -17.57
C ALA A 136 -3.33 -4.01 -16.11
N HIS A 137 -2.71 -2.95 -15.58
CA HIS A 137 -2.27 -2.90 -14.19
C HIS A 137 -3.45 -2.90 -13.21
N LEU A 138 -4.54 -2.23 -13.57
CA LEU A 138 -5.79 -2.25 -12.80
C LEU A 138 -6.42 -3.65 -12.74
N ALA A 139 -6.46 -4.37 -13.87
CA ALA A 139 -6.96 -5.74 -13.92
C ALA A 139 -6.09 -6.68 -13.07
N ARG A 140 -4.76 -6.58 -13.17
CA ARG A 140 -3.83 -7.39 -12.37
C ARG A 140 -3.98 -7.12 -10.87
N GLY A 141 -4.16 -5.86 -10.48
CA GLY A 141 -4.47 -5.50 -9.09
C GLY A 141 -5.80 -6.09 -8.60
N GLN A 142 -6.83 -6.10 -9.44
CA GLN A 142 -8.12 -6.74 -9.15
C GLN A 142 -8.00 -8.26 -8.97
N ASP A 143 -7.20 -8.93 -9.82
CA ASP A 143 -6.97 -10.37 -9.69
C ASP A 143 -6.28 -10.71 -8.36
N ILE A 144 -5.31 -9.89 -7.96
CA ILE A 144 -4.61 -10.05 -6.68
C ILE A 144 -5.54 -9.76 -5.49
N LEU A 145 -6.44 -8.78 -5.59
CA LEU A 145 -7.48 -8.55 -4.58
C LEU A 145 -8.35 -9.79 -4.41
N THR A 146 -8.84 -10.36 -5.52
CA THR A 146 -9.65 -11.58 -5.52
C THR A 146 -8.90 -12.74 -4.88
N ALA A 147 -7.63 -12.97 -5.26
CA ALA A 147 -6.81 -14.03 -4.71
C ALA A 147 -6.52 -13.84 -3.20
N GLY A 148 -6.20 -12.61 -2.79
CA GLY A 148 -5.91 -12.29 -1.39
C GLY A 148 -7.13 -12.45 -0.49
N LEU A 149 -8.31 -12.05 -0.95
CA LEU A 149 -9.56 -12.26 -0.21
C LEU A 149 -9.97 -13.73 -0.17
N ALA A 150 -9.75 -14.50 -1.23
CA ALA A 150 -9.98 -15.94 -1.25
C ALA A 150 -9.05 -16.70 -0.27
N ALA A 151 -7.88 -16.16 0.04
CA ALA A 151 -6.96 -16.74 1.02
C ALA A 151 -7.38 -16.49 2.48
N VAL A 152 -8.38 -15.62 2.73
CA VAL A 152 -8.89 -15.35 4.08
C VAL A 152 -9.75 -16.52 4.54
N ALA A 153 -9.26 -17.23 5.56
CA ALA A 153 -9.95 -18.38 6.13
C ALA A 153 -11.31 -18.01 6.77
N ALA A 154 -12.09 -19.03 7.10
CA ALA A 154 -13.40 -18.86 7.73
C ALA A 154 -13.34 -18.11 9.08
N ASP A 155 -12.21 -18.17 9.77
CA ASP A 155 -11.97 -17.45 11.03
C ASP A 155 -11.33 -16.06 10.83
N GLY A 156 -11.14 -15.63 9.59
CA GLY A 156 -10.53 -14.34 9.23
C GLY A 156 -9.00 -14.34 9.18
N SER A 157 -8.34 -15.46 9.48
CA SER A 157 -6.89 -15.54 9.45
C SER A 157 -6.33 -15.73 8.03
N LEU A 158 -5.08 -15.32 7.84
CA LEU A 158 -4.24 -15.62 6.69
C LEU A 158 -3.16 -16.60 7.12
N LYS A 159 -3.12 -17.78 6.50
CA LYS A 159 -2.19 -18.85 6.92
C LYS A 159 -0.72 -18.39 6.87
N ALA A 160 -0.28 -17.75 5.79
CA ALA A 160 1.10 -17.29 5.66
C ALA A 160 1.50 -16.28 6.76
N GLU A 161 0.54 -15.51 7.27
CA GLU A 161 0.79 -14.54 8.33
C GLU A 161 0.72 -15.16 9.73
N LEU A 162 -0.10 -16.19 9.93
CA LEU A 162 -0.06 -17.01 11.15
C LEU A 162 1.30 -17.69 11.34
N ASP A 163 1.89 -18.16 10.24
CA ASP A 163 3.18 -18.85 10.23
C ASP A 163 4.35 -17.93 10.67
N ARG A 164 4.09 -16.63 10.89
CA ARG A 164 5.07 -15.65 11.42
C ARG A 164 5.21 -15.67 12.95
N GLY A 165 4.49 -16.56 13.64
CA GLY A 165 4.66 -16.83 15.07
C GLY A 165 4.40 -15.58 15.93
N ALA A 166 5.41 -15.12 16.67
CA ALA A 166 5.30 -13.93 17.54
C ALA A 166 4.94 -12.64 16.78
N LYS A 167 5.11 -12.61 15.45
CA LYS A 167 4.77 -11.47 14.60
C LYS A 167 3.45 -11.65 13.84
N ALA A 168 2.67 -12.70 14.13
CA ALA A 168 1.47 -13.01 13.35
C ALA A 168 0.48 -11.85 13.31
N LEU A 169 0.18 -11.22 14.45
CA LEU A 169 -0.75 -10.07 14.48
C LEU A 169 -0.24 -8.87 13.65
N ASP A 170 1.03 -8.55 13.79
CA ASP A 170 1.71 -7.46 13.05
C ASP A 170 1.68 -7.70 11.54
N TYR A 171 1.90 -8.95 11.11
CA TYR A 171 1.81 -9.33 9.70
C TYR A 171 0.38 -9.37 9.15
N HIS A 172 -0.62 -9.74 9.96
CA HIS A 172 -2.01 -9.61 9.52
C HIS A 172 -2.40 -8.14 9.34
N ALA A 173 -1.99 -7.24 10.24
CA ALA A 173 -2.20 -5.81 10.07
C ALA A 173 -1.52 -5.29 8.79
N PHE A 174 -0.27 -5.71 8.54
CA PHE A 174 0.48 -5.32 7.35
C PHE A 174 -0.10 -5.89 6.04
N ALA A 175 -0.67 -7.10 6.08
CA ALA A 175 -1.36 -7.72 4.94
C ALA A 175 -2.73 -7.09 4.66
N THR A 176 -3.41 -6.62 5.70
CA THR A 176 -4.75 -6.02 5.59
C THR A 176 -4.69 -4.67 4.89
N ALA A 177 -3.65 -3.88 5.13
CA ALA A 177 -3.48 -2.56 4.53
C ALA A 177 -3.64 -2.54 2.99
N PRO A 178 -2.88 -3.33 2.21
CA PRO A 178 -3.02 -3.33 0.76
C PRO A 178 -4.36 -3.90 0.29
N LEU A 179 -4.92 -4.91 0.96
CA LEU A 179 -6.22 -5.49 0.59
C LEU A 179 -7.37 -4.50 0.79
N VAL A 180 -7.32 -3.72 1.88
CA VAL A 180 -8.31 -2.66 2.14
C VAL A 180 -8.23 -1.57 1.07
N LEU A 181 -7.03 -1.07 0.73
CA LEU A 181 -6.93 -0.03 -0.30
C LEU A 181 -7.26 -0.57 -1.69
N LEU A 182 -6.91 -1.81 -2.01
CA LEU A 182 -7.37 -2.47 -3.24
C LEU A 182 -8.90 -2.53 -3.29
N ALA A 183 -9.57 -2.86 -2.19
CA ALA A 183 -11.02 -2.87 -2.11
C ALA A 183 -11.64 -1.46 -2.26
N VAL A 184 -10.99 -0.42 -1.71
CA VAL A 184 -11.40 0.98 -1.95
C VAL A 184 -11.31 1.32 -3.45
N ILE A 185 -10.21 0.94 -4.11
CA ILE A 185 -10.03 1.15 -5.55
C ILE A 185 -11.09 0.38 -6.34
N ALA A 186 -11.38 -0.87 -5.97
CA ALA A 186 -12.41 -1.68 -6.60
C ALA A 186 -13.81 -1.03 -6.44
N GLU A 187 -14.18 -0.60 -5.23
CA GLU A 187 -15.45 0.08 -4.96
C GLU A 187 -15.61 1.37 -5.77
N ALA A 188 -14.57 2.22 -5.79
CA ALA A 188 -14.59 3.47 -6.56
C ALA A 188 -14.74 3.23 -8.07
N ARG A 189 -14.31 2.07 -8.57
CA ARG A 189 -14.43 1.64 -9.98
C ARG A 189 -15.67 0.79 -10.26
N GLY A 190 -16.55 0.57 -9.29
CA GLY A 190 -17.70 -0.32 -9.43
C GLY A 190 -17.31 -1.78 -9.71
N LYS A 191 -16.14 -2.23 -9.27
CA LYS A 191 -15.67 -3.61 -9.38
C LYS A 191 -16.04 -4.42 -8.15
N PRO A 192 -16.47 -5.68 -8.31
CA PRO A 192 -16.84 -6.52 -7.18
C PRO A 192 -15.60 -6.97 -6.40
N PHE A 193 -15.81 -7.26 -5.12
CA PHE A 193 -14.84 -7.93 -4.25
C PHE A 193 -15.61 -8.65 -3.12
N ASP A 194 -14.98 -9.66 -2.51
CA ASP A 194 -15.57 -10.37 -1.37
C ASP A 194 -15.52 -9.51 -0.10
N ARG A 195 -16.57 -8.72 0.11
CA ARG A 195 -16.72 -7.85 1.28
C ARG A 195 -16.75 -8.65 2.59
N ALA A 196 -17.33 -9.86 2.57
CA ALA A 196 -17.42 -10.69 3.77
C ALA A 196 -16.04 -11.22 4.18
N ALA A 197 -15.19 -11.62 3.23
CA ALA A 197 -13.80 -11.98 3.51
C ALA A 197 -13.00 -10.80 4.08
N LEU A 198 -13.15 -9.61 3.50
CA LEU A 198 -12.49 -8.41 4.00
C LEU A 198 -12.92 -8.07 5.43
N GLU A 199 -14.23 -8.19 5.72
CA GLU A 199 -14.76 -8.01 7.07
C GLU A 199 -14.18 -9.05 8.05
N ARG A 200 -14.13 -10.34 7.69
CA ARG A 200 -13.53 -11.37 8.55
C ARG A 200 -12.08 -11.04 8.88
N LEU A 201 -11.29 -10.64 7.89
CA LEU A 201 -9.89 -10.27 8.07
C LEU A 201 -9.73 -9.05 9.00
N GLY A 202 -10.49 -7.98 8.74
CA GLY A 202 -10.44 -6.77 9.58
C GLY A 202 -10.86 -7.06 11.02
N ARG A 203 -11.93 -7.85 11.22
CA ARG A 203 -12.38 -8.29 12.55
C ARG A 203 -11.34 -9.15 13.26
N PHE A 204 -10.66 -10.04 12.54
CA PHE A 204 -9.59 -10.86 13.09
C PHE A 204 -8.46 -9.99 13.65
N VAL A 205 -8.02 -8.98 12.90
CA VAL A 205 -6.97 -8.05 13.36
C VAL A 205 -7.44 -7.22 14.56
N LEU A 206 -8.65 -6.64 14.49
CA LEU A 206 -9.20 -5.84 15.58
C LEU A 206 -9.38 -6.64 16.87
N ALA A 207 -9.86 -7.88 16.78
CA ALA A 207 -9.96 -8.80 17.91
C ALA A 207 -8.58 -9.13 18.49
N GLY A 208 -7.57 -9.36 17.64
CA GLY A 208 -6.20 -9.61 18.07
C GLY A 208 -5.54 -8.41 18.76
N ILE A 209 -5.89 -7.17 18.38
CA ILE A 209 -5.42 -5.95 19.06
C ILE A 209 -6.11 -5.79 20.42
N ALA A 210 -7.39 -6.11 20.50
CA ALA A 210 -8.17 -6.03 21.75
C ALA A 210 -7.75 -7.10 22.76
N ASP A 211 -7.52 -8.34 22.30
CA ASP A 211 -7.02 -9.45 23.12
C ASP A 211 -5.91 -10.25 22.38
N PRO A 212 -4.64 -9.85 22.54
CA PRO A 212 -3.50 -10.55 21.95
C PRO A 212 -3.30 -11.98 22.50
N ALA A 213 -3.92 -12.32 23.64
CA ALA A 213 -3.75 -13.64 24.26
C ALA A 213 -4.40 -14.75 23.43
N VAL A 214 -5.50 -14.45 22.72
CA VAL A 214 -6.14 -15.39 21.79
C VAL A 214 -5.15 -15.88 20.75
N LEU A 215 -4.47 -14.93 20.08
CA LEU A 215 -3.52 -15.28 19.04
C LEU A 215 -2.24 -15.87 19.62
N SER A 216 -1.83 -15.45 20.82
CA SER A 216 -0.68 -16.04 21.52
C SER A 216 -0.89 -17.53 21.84
N ARG A 217 -2.10 -17.92 22.27
CA ARG A 217 -2.47 -19.34 22.47
C ARG A 217 -2.43 -20.12 21.17
N ARG A 218 -2.93 -19.53 20.08
CA ARG A 218 -2.96 -20.18 18.75
C ARG A 218 -1.57 -20.39 18.18
N THR A 219 -0.66 -19.42 18.34
CA THR A 219 0.70 -19.50 17.77
C THR A 219 1.72 -20.12 18.72
N GLY A 220 1.37 -20.34 20.01
CA GLY A 220 2.31 -20.76 21.05
C GLY A 220 3.41 -19.72 21.34
N ARG A 221 3.15 -18.44 21.03
CA ARG A 221 4.16 -17.35 21.10
C ARG A 221 3.48 -16.05 21.51
N THR A 222 4.06 -15.32 22.45
CA THR A 222 3.62 -13.96 22.79
C THR A 222 3.66 -13.07 21.55
N GLN A 223 2.55 -12.40 21.26
CA GLN A 223 2.43 -11.53 20.08
C GLN A 223 3.06 -10.15 20.29
N SER A 224 3.72 -9.63 19.27
CA SER A 224 4.03 -8.21 19.21
C SER A 224 2.79 -7.42 18.81
N ARG A 225 2.56 -6.30 19.49
CA ARG A 225 1.52 -5.35 19.11
C ARG A 225 1.92 -4.63 17.80
N PRO A 226 1.00 -4.49 16.82
CA PRO A 226 1.23 -3.63 15.67
C PRO A 226 1.42 -2.19 16.12
N GLU A 227 2.37 -1.50 15.50
CA GLU A 227 2.57 -0.07 15.67
C GLU A 227 1.45 0.73 15.00
N ASP A 228 1.19 1.95 15.47
CA ASP A 228 0.09 2.80 14.97
C ASP A 228 0.19 3.07 13.46
N TRP A 229 1.40 3.17 12.90
CA TRP A 229 1.62 3.34 11.46
C TRP A 229 1.16 2.14 10.64
N ASN A 230 1.23 0.92 11.21
CA ASN A 230 0.78 -0.32 10.58
C ASN A 230 -0.76 -0.48 10.68
N LEU A 231 -1.43 0.44 11.37
CA LEU A 231 -2.88 0.51 11.50
C LEU A 231 -3.49 1.69 10.73
N ALA A 232 -2.70 2.42 9.94
CA ALA A 232 -3.18 3.57 9.16
C ALA A 232 -4.26 3.23 8.12
N TRP A 233 -4.48 1.95 7.81
CA TRP A 233 -5.54 1.49 6.93
C TRP A 233 -6.94 1.49 7.58
N LEU A 234 -7.04 1.64 8.90
CA LEU A 234 -8.30 1.55 9.62
C LEU A 234 -9.37 2.56 9.16
N PRO A 235 -9.07 3.85 8.87
CA PRO A 235 -10.06 4.77 8.31
C PRO A 235 -10.58 4.31 6.94
N ALA A 236 -9.71 3.75 6.10
CA ALA A 236 -10.10 3.18 4.80
C ALA A 236 -11.01 1.96 4.99
N TYR A 237 -10.67 1.07 5.92
CA TYR A 237 -11.51 -0.08 6.26
C TYR A 237 -12.87 0.35 6.80
N ALA A 238 -12.92 1.34 7.70
CA ALA A 238 -14.18 1.86 8.24
C ALA A 238 -15.10 2.49 7.18
N SER A 239 -14.53 2.98 6.07
CA SER A 239 -15.31 3.49 4.94
C SER A 239 -15.99 2.39 4.12
N LEU A 240 -15.44 1.17 4.14
CA LEU A 240 -15.98 -0.01 3.46
C LEU A 240 -16.86 -0.85 4.40
N ILE A 241 -16.40 -1.08 5.63
CA ILE A 241 -17.03 -1.94 6.63
C ILE A 241 -17.33 -1.06 7.86
N PRO A 242 -18.61 -0.69 8.10
CA PRO A 242 -18.97 0.19 9.20
C PRO A 242 -18.44 -0.31 10.55
N THR A 243 -17.44 0.39 11.09
CA THR A 243 -16.71 0.00 12.30
C THR A 243 -16.68 1.20 13.26
N ARG A 244 -17.33 1.07 14.43
CA ARG A 244 -17.55 2.22 15.34
C ARG A 244 -16.38 2.54 16.28
N ALA A 245 -15.59 1.54 16.64
CA ALA A 245 -14.48 1.69 17.57
C ALA A 245 -13.18 1.25 16.90
N LEU A 246 -12.34 2.21 16.55
CA LEU A 246 -11.01 1.97 16.00
C LEU A 246 -9.96 2.12 17.12
N PRO A 247 -8.97 1.22 17.23
CA PRO A 247 -7.84 1.41 18.14
C PRO A 247 -6.99 2.63 17.71
N SER A 248 -5.99 2.98 18.53
CA SER A 248 -4.97 3.99 18.14
C SER A 248 -4.36 3.61 16.79
N HIS A 249 -4.21 4.61 15.92
CA HIS A 249 -3.67 4.45 14.58
C HIS A 249 -3.14 5.76 14.06
N ALA A 250 -2.18 5.68 13.13
CA ALA A 250 -1.70 6.84 12.41
C ALA A 250 -2.72 7.28 11.35
N THR A 251 -2.87 8.58 11.15
CA THR A 251 -3.68 9.16 10.07
C THR A 251 -2.92 9.34 8.76
N ARG A 252 -1.61 9.06 8.78
CA ARG A 252 -0.70 9.16 7.62
C ARG A 252 0.14 7.91 7.49
N SER A 253 0.39 7.47 6.26
CA SER A 253 1.32 6.37 5.97
C SER A 253 2.03 6.59 4.65
N HIS A 254 3.36 6.51 4.69
CA HIS A 254 4.17 6.63 3.48
C HIS A 254 3.96 5.48 2.48
N PHE A 255 3.47 4.33 2.95
CA PHE A 255 3.05 3.23 2.09
C PHE A 255 1.70 3.50 1.41
N LEU A 256 0.83 4.31 2.03
CA LEU A 256 -0.57 4.52 1.61
C LEU A 256 -0.81 5.95 1.10
N GLY A 257 0.23 6.57 0.54
CA GLY A 257 0.10 7.85 -0.16
C GLY A 257 0.15 9.10 0.72
N GLY A 258 0.53 9.00 2.00
CA GLY A 258 0.52 10.13 2.93
C GLY A 258 -0.74 10.15 3.79
N ASP A 259 -1.43 11.28 3.86
CA ASP A 259 -2.70 11.42 4.57
C ASP A 259 -3.77 10.49 4.00
N ILE A 260 -4.35 9.66 4.87
CA ILE A 260 -5.29 8.62 4.48
C ILE A 260 -6.59 9.22 3.96
N GLY A 261 -7.09 10.30 4.58
CA GLY A 261 -8.32 10.97 4.13
C GLY A 261 -8.16 11.55 2.73
N ALA A 262 -7.06 12.28 2.50
CA ALA A 262 -6.70 12.82 1.20
C ALA A 262 -6.50 11.70 0.16
N THR A 263 -5.85 10.59 0.52
CA THR A 263 -5.67 9.43 -0.36
C THR A 263 -7.00 8.86 -0.81
N LEU A 264 -7.94 8.63 0.12
CA LEU A 264 -9.26 8.09 -0.20
C LEU A 264 -10.06 9.04 -1.11
N ALA A 265 -9.96 10.35 -0.88
CA ALA A 265 -10.57 11.35 -1.75
C ALA A 265 -9.99 11.30 -3.18
N ALA A 266 -8.66 11.22 -3.30
CA ALA A 266 -7.97 11.14 -4.58
C ALA A 266 -8.29 9.85 -5.37
N ILE A 267 -8.45 8.71 -4.70
CA ILE A 267 -8.89 7.46 -5.36
C ILE A 267 -10.30 7.62 -5.94
N ARG A 268 -11.22 8.24 -5.19
CA ARG A 268 -12.62 8.46 -5.64
C ARG A 268 -12.76 9.52 -6.74
N SER A 269 -11.83 10.47 -6.84
CA SER A 269 -11.84 11.45 -7.93
C SER A 269 -11.13 10.92 -9.18
N GLY A 270 -10.06 10.12 -9.02
CA GLY A 270 -9.29 9.55 -10.13
C GLY A 270 -9.99 8.44 -10.94
N THR A 271 -11.21 8.07 -10.55
CA THR A 271 -12.06 7.08 -11.22
C THR A 271 -13.17 7.71 -12.07
N ARG A 272 -13.34 9.03 -11.99
CA ARG A 272 -14.31 9.79 -12.79
C ARG A 272 -13.72 10.26 -14.11
#